data_AF-A0A4Q6AG53-F1
#
_entry.id   AF-A0A4Q6AG53-F1
#
_cell.length_a   1.000
_cell.length_b   1.000
_cell.length_c   1.000
_cell.angle_alpha   90.00
_cell.angle_beta   90.00
_cell.angle_gamma   90.00
#
_symmetry.space_group_name_H-M   'P 1'
#
loop_
_entity.id
_entity.type
_entity.pdbx_description
1 polymer ?
#
loop_
_entity_poly.entity_id
_entity_poly.type
_entity_poly.pdbx_seq_one_letter_code
_entity_poly.pdbx_strand_id
1 'polypeptide(L)'
;MLKVEIWSDIVCPFCYIGKRHFEQARAQFPHPLSVSWRSFELQKDAPKKQDGDLATRLSQKYGKSLEWAKAMNLQVTEKAAQVGV
;
A
#
# COMPACT_ATOMS: atom_id res chain seq x y z
N MET A 1 -24.33 7.14 -12.45
CA MET A 1 -22.95 7.40 -11.99
C MET A 1 -22.66 6.44 -10.84
N LEU A 2 -21.64 5.59 -10.97
CA LEU A 2 -21.30 4.59 -9.95
C LEU A 2 -20.40 5.23 -8.89
N LYS A 3 -20.68 4.98 -7.60
CA LYS A 3 -19.87 5.47 -6.50
C LYS A 3 -18.80 4.42 -6.13
N VAL A 4 -17.56 4.86 -5.98
CA VAL A 4 -16.43 4.04 -5.52
C VAL A 4 -15.81 4.71 -4.30
N GLU A 5 -15.72 3.98 -3.20
CA GLU A 5 -15.07 4.44 -1.98
C GLU A 5 -13.79 3.63 -1.76
N ILE A 6 -12.66 4.33 -1.60
CA ILE A 6 -11.34 3.72 -1.46
C ILE A 6 -10.78 4.09 -0.10
N TRP A 7 -10.66 3.10 0.78
CA TRP A 7 -9.97 3.26 2.06
C TRP A 7 -8.48 3.02 1.86
N SER A 8 -7.66 3.95 2.34
CA SER A 8 -6.21 3.89 2.16
C SER A 8 -5.49 4.45 3.37
N ASP A 9 -4.34 3.87 3.67
CA ASP A 9 -3.33 4.41 4.57
C ASP A 9 -2.12 4.86 3.73
N ILE A 10 -1.45 5.94 4.14
CA ILE A 10 -0.27 6.50 3.46
C ILE A 10 0.96 5.60 3.59
N VAL A 11 1.07 4.80 4.65
CA VAL A 11 2.23 3.90 4.86
C VAL A 11 2.06 2.54 4.20
N CYS A 12 0.89 2.28 3.60
CA CYS A 12 0.52 1.01 3.01
C CYS A 12 1.06 0.90 1.56
N PRO A 13 2.09 0.07 1.29
CA PRO A 13 2.64 -0.03 -0.07
C PRO A 13 1.63 -0.60 -1.07
N PHE A 14 0.81 -1.55 -0.64
CA PHE A 14 -0.23 -2.15 -1.48
C PHE A 14 -1.36 -1.18 -1.82
N CYS A 15 -1.64 -0.20 -0.96
CA CYS A 15 -2.65 0.81 -1.22
C CYS A 15 -2.19 1.73 -2.35
N TYR A 16 -0.89 2.03 -2.40
CA TYR A 16 -0.30 2.82 -3.49
C TYR A 16 -0.23 2.03 -4.81
N ILE A 17 0.14 0.75 -4.77
CA ILE A 17 0.09 -0.16 -5.93
C ILE A 17 -1.35 -0.31 -6.44
N GLY A 18 -2.30 -0.57 -5.53
CA GLY A 18 -3.72 -0.71 -5.84
C GLY A 18 -4.31 0.57 -6.44
N LYS A 19 -3.88 1.76 -6.00
CA LYS A 19 -4.26 3.03 -6.61
C LYS A 19 -3.86 3.08 -8.10
N ARG A 20 -2.66 2.62 -8.46
CA ARG A 20 -2.22 2.59 -9.87
C ARG A 20 -3.03 1.61 -10.71
N HIS A 21 -3.28 0.42 -10.20
CA HIS A 21 -4.16 -0.53 -10.87
C HIS A 21 -5.57 0.03 -11.06
N PHE A 22 -6.13 0.68 -10.04
CA PHE A 22 -7.42 1.33 -10.13
C PHE A 22 -7.44 2.44 -11.18
N GLU A 23 -6.40 3.27 -11.25
CA GLU A 23 -6.28 4.34 -12.25
C GLU A 23 -6.22 3.78 -13.68
N GLN A 24 -5.45 2.69 -13.90
CA GLN A 24 -5.35 2.00 -15.17
C GLN A 24 -6.69 1.37 -15.59
N ALA A 25 -7.40 0.72 -14.65
CA ALA A 25 -8.71 0.14 -14.91
C ALA A 25 -9.77 1.22 -15.18
N ARG A 26 -9.76 2.32 -14.42
CA ARG A 26 -10.67 3.46 -14.59
C ARG A 26 -10.54 4.08 -15.98
N ALA A 27 -9.33 4.16 -16.54
CA ALA A 27 -9.10 4.71 -17.87
C ALA A 27 -9.79 3.88 -18.99
N GLN A 28 -10.07 2.59 -18.73
CA GLN A 28 -10.72 1.67 -19.66
C GLN A 28 -12.22 1.49 -19.36
N PHE A 29 -12.72 2.07 -18.27
CA PHE A 29 -14.08 1.86 -17.80
C PHE A 29 -15.05 2.87 -18.45
N PRO A 30 -16.10 2.42 -19.16
CA PRO A 30 -16.92 3.30 -20.01
C PRO A 30 -17.95 4.14 -19.27
N HIS A 31 -18.20 3.87 -17.98
CA HIS A 31 -19.24 4.56 -17.21
C HIS A 31 -18.67 5.60 -16.25
N PRO A 32 -19.39 6.70 -15.97
CA PRO A 32 -18.93 7.73 -15.05
C PRO A 32 -18.85 7.19 -13.61
N LEU A 33 -17.70 7.46 -12.97
CA LEU A 33 -17.42 7.14 -11.57
C LEU A 33 -17.37 8.40 -10.71
N SER A 34 -17.93 8.32 -9.50
CA SER A 34 -17.65 9.25 -8.41
C SER A 34 -16.74 8.55 -7.41
N VAL A 35 -15.49 9.00 -7.28
CA VAL A 35 -14.47 8.37 -6.43
C VAL A 35 -14.29 9.19 -5.16
N SER A 36 -14.39 8.55 -4.00
CA SER A 36 -14.14 9.17 -2.70
C SER A 36 -13.04 8.40 -1.96
N TRP A 37 -12.01 9.11 -1.51
CA TRP A 37 -10.97 8.55 -0.66
C TRP A 37 -11.37 8.65 0.81
N ARG A 38 -11.12 7.57 1.56
CA ARG A 38 -11.42 7.45 2.98
C ARG A 38 -10.14 7.15 3.74
N SER A 39 -9.96 7.81 4.88
CA SER A 39 -8.83 7.55 5.75
C SER A 39 -8.91 6.15 6.35
N PHE A 40 -7.76 5.47 6.40
CA PHE A 40 -7.57 4.23 7.13
C PHE A 40 -6.21 4.26 7.83
N GLU A 41 -6.10 3.63 9.00
CA GLU A 41 -4.86 3.52 9.76
C GLU A 41 -4.58 2.03 9.98
N LEU A 42 -3.52 1.51 9.36
CA LEU A 42 -3.03 0.14 9.54
C LEU A 42 -2.61 -0.13 10.98
N GLN A 43 -2.12 0.91 11.67
CA GLN A 43 -1.71 0.85 13.06
C GLN A 43 -2.06 2.18 13.74
N LYS A 44 -3.25 2.23 14.34
CA LYS A 44 -3.79 3.43 15.03
C LYS A 44 -2.89 3.92 16.16
N ASP A 45 -2.27 2.99 16.88
CA ASP A 45 -1.41 3.29 18.03
C ASP A 45 0.08 3.42 17.64
N ALA A 46 0.38 3.69 16.36
CA ALA A 46 1.76 3.88 15.92
C ALA A 46 2.35 5.14 16.57
N PRO A 47 3.61 5.08 17.04
CA PRO A 47 4.29 6.27 17.53
C PRO A 47 4.47 7.29 16.39
N LYS A 48 4.49 8.58 16.73
CA LYS A 48 4.68 9.68 15.76
C LYS A 48 5.99 9.57 14.97
N LYS A 49 7.00 8.92 15.55
CA LYS A 49 8.27 8.59 14.91
C LYS A 49 8.56 7.13 15.17
N GLN A 50 9.08 6.46 14.14
CA GLN A 50 9.51 5.07 14.18
C GLN A 50 11.02 5.08 13.95
N ASP A 51 11.76 4.55 14.92
CA ASP A 51 13.20 4.37 14.79
C ASP A 51 13.54 3.01 14.15
N GLY A 52 14.73 2.90 13.59
CA GLY A 52 15.20 1.67 12.94
C GLY A 52 14.69 1.49 11.50
N ASP A 53 15.37 0.61 10.77
CA ASP A 53 15.08 0.37 9.36
C ASP A 53 13.79 -0.45 9.15
N LEU A 54 13.23 -0.33 7.95
CA LEU A 54 11.97 -0.98 7.59
C LEU A 54 12.04 -2.51 7.70
N ALA A 55 13.14 -3.15 7.30
CA ALA A 55 13.24 -4.61 7.30
C ALA A 55 13.32 -5.15 8.73
N THR A 56 14.07 -4.50 9.61
CA THR A 56 14.12 -4.85 11.04
C THR A 56 12.74 -4.73 11.68
N ARG A 57 12.03 -3.61 11.47
CA ARG A 57 10.67 -3.43 12.01
C ARG A 57 9.67 -4.44 11.44
N LEU A 58 9.77 -4.78 10.15
CA LEU A 58 8.91 -5.77 9.52
C LEU A 58 9.16 -7.17 10.09
N SER A 59 10.43 -7.54 10.25
CA SER A 59 10.85 -8.79 10.90
C SER A 59 10.29 -8.91 12.31
N GLN A 60 10.43 -7.86 13.13
CA GLN A 60 9.88 -7.82 14.49
C GLN A 60 8.36 -7.92 14.51
N LYS A 61 7.66 -7.15 13.66
CA LYS A 61 6.20 -7.14 13.58
C LYS A 61 5.61 -8.52 13.29
N TYR A 62 6.27 -9.29 12.43
CA TYR A 62 5.78 -10.60 11.99
C TYR A 62 6.49 -11.79 12.65
N GLY A 63 7.44 -11.56 13.57
CA GLY A 63 8.21 -12.62 14.24
C GLY A 63 9.00 -13.51 13.27
N LYS A 64 9.60 -12.92 12.24
CA LYS A 64 10.32 -13.63 11.16
C LYS A 64 11.76 -13.17 11.02
N SER A 65 12.58 -13.88 10.25
CA SER A 65 13.98 -13.50 10.03
C SER A 65 14.11 -12.18 9.28
N LEU A 66 15.24 -11.49 9.47
CA LEU A 66 15.57 -10.27 8.73
C LEU A 66 15.69 -10.53 7.22
N GLU A 67 16.19 -11.71 6.84
CA GLU A 67 16.28 -12.14 5.44
C GLU A 67 14.90 -12.24 4.80
N TRP A 68 13.94 -12.84 5.50
CA TRP A 68 12.55 -12.88 5.05
C TRP A 68 12.00 -11.47 4.86
N ALA A 69 12.23 -10.56 5.81
CA ALA A 69 11.74 -9.19 5.72
C ALA A 69 12.34 -8.42 4.54
N LYS A 70 13.65 -8.57 4.28
CA LYS A 70 14.31 -7.99 3.11
C LYS A 70 13.76 -8.55 1.81
N ALA A 71 13.58 -9.87 1.72
CA ALA A 71 12.98 -10.51 0.55
C ALA A 71 11.55 -10.01 0.30
N MET A 72 10.74 -9.85 1.34
CA MET A 72 9.39 -9.32 1.21
C MET A 72 9.37 -7.87 0.74
N ASN A 73 10.23 -7.02 1.28
CA ASN A 73 10.36 -5.64 0.81
C ASN A 73 10.75 -5.60 -0.67
N LEU A 74 11.69 -6.44 -1.10
CA LEU A 74 12.08 -6.55 -2.51
C LEU A 74 10.91 -6.97 -3.40
N GLN A 75 10.17 -8.01 -3.01
CA GLN A 75 8.99 -8.45 -3.78
C GLN A 75 7.93 -7.35 -3.93
N VAL A 76 7.73 -6.52 -2.90
CA VAL A 76 6.79 -5.40 -2.96
C VAL A 76 7.32 -4.30 -3.88
N THR A 77 8.62 -4.00 -3.83
CA THR A 77 9.27 -3.05 -4.76
C THR A 77 9.15 -3.50 -6.21
N GLU A 78 9.37 -4.78 -6.50
CA GLU A 78 9.23 -5.34 -7.85
C GLU A 78 7.79 -5.21 -8.37
N LYS A 79 6.79 -5.45 -7.52
CA LYS A 79 5.38 -5.25 -7.86
C LYS A 79 5.04 -3.78 -8.08
N ALA A 80 5.62 -2.88 -7.31
CA ALA A 80 5.46 -1.44 -7.51
C ALA A 80 6.01 -1.00 -8.88
N ALA A 81 7.20 -1.50 -9.25
CA ALA A 81 7.82 -1.18 -10.53
C ALA A 81 6.95 -1.61 -11.72
N GLN A 82 6.26 -2.76 -11.61
CA GLN A 82 5.32 -3.23 -12.65
C GLN A 82 4.14 -2.29 -12.90
N VAL A 83 3.81 -1.41 -11.94
CA VAL A 83 2.73 -0.43 -12.06
C VAL A 83 3.23 1.02 -12.17
N GLY A 84 4.53 1.21 -12.43
CA GLY A 84 5.14 2.51 -12.64
C GLY A 84 5.33 3.33 -11.36
N VAL A 85 5.63 2.65 -10.25
CA VAL A 85 5.98 3.26 -8.95
C VAL A 85 7.30 2.74 -8.45
#